data_AF-A0A0G1QBY3-F1
#
_entry.id   AF-A0A0G1QBY3-F1
#
_cell.length_a   1.000
_cell.length_b   1.000
_cell.length_c   1.000
_cell.angle_alpha   90.00
_cell.angle_beta   90.00
_cell.angle_gamma   90.00
#
_symmetry.space_group_name_H-M   'P 1'
#
loop_
_entity.id
_entity.type
_entity.pdbx_description
1 polymer ?
#
loop_
_entity_poly.entity_id
_entity_poly.type
_entity_poly.pdbx_seq_one_letter_code
_entity_poly.pdbx_strand_id
1 'polypeptide(L)' 'MPTTLPRVKPTVAKEINKILFQLAKRDQMSVSAKTLELLKQAIEIEENITLIKLSETRERKKKQPTRFS' A
#
# COMPACT_ATOMS: atom_id res chain seq x y z
N MET A 1 22.54 -7.42 -15.55
CA MET A 1 21.79 -6.16 -15.63
C MET A 1 22.09 -5.39 -14.35
N PRO A 2 22.60 -4.14 -14.38
CA PRO A 2 22.90 -3.43 -13.15
C PRO A 2 21.56 -3.04 -12.52
N THR A 3 21.15 -3.78 -11.50
CA THR A 3 19.95 -3.50 -10.71
C THR A 3 20.29 -2.35 -9.77
N THR A 4 20.02 -1.12 -10.22
CA THR A 4 20.02 0.04 -9.32
C THR A 4 18.81 -0.08 -8.41
N LEU A 5 19.02 -0.41 -7.14
CA LEU A 5 17.97 -0.38 -6.12
C LEU A 5 17.73 1.08 -5.73
N PRO A 6 16.61 1.71 -6.13
CA PRO A 6 16.33 3.08 -5.76
C PRO A 6 16.13 3.16 -4.24
N ARG A 7 16.84 4.08 -3.58
CA ARG A 7 16.77 4.26 -2.13
C ARG A 7 15.62 5.20 -1.77
N VAL A 8 14.60 4.67 -1.10
CA VAL A 8 13.48 5.47 -0.57
C VAL A 8 13.79 5.88 0.87
N LYS A 9 13.76 7.19 1.15
CA LYS A 9 13.92 7.75 2.51
C LYS A 9 12.62 8.43 2.94
N PRO A 10 11.74 7.74 3.69
CA PRO A 10 10.53 8.36 4.19
C PRO A 10 10.85 9.34 5.32
N THR A 11 10.18 10.50 5.31
CA THR A 11 10.19 11.43 6.44
C THR A 11 8.92 11.22 7.23
N VAL A 12 9.04 10.93 8.53
CA VAL A 12 7.91 10.65 9.41
C VAL A 12 8.04 11.43 10.71
N ALA A 13 6.92 11.66 11.38
CA ALA A 13 6.91 12.29 12.70
C ALA A 13 7.73 11.48 13.72
N LYS A 14 8.26 12.15 14.74
CA LYS A 14 9.16 11.55 15.74
C LYS A 14 8.49 10.41 16.49
N GLU A 15 7.21 10.54 16.77
CA GLU A 15 6.36 9.56 17.46
C GLU A 15 6.24 8.30 16.61
N ILE A 16 5.97 8.45 15.31
CA ILE A 16 5.88 7.34 14.35
C ILE A 16 7.23 6.62 14.26
N ASN A 17 8.34 7.36 14.24
CA ASN A 17 9.66 6.76 14.21
C ASN A 17 9.92 5.88 15.45
N LYS A 18 9.54 6.35 16.66
CA LYS A 18 9.65 5.54 17.89
C LYS A 18 8.85 4.23 17.79
N ILE A 19 7.63 4.29 17.25
CA ILE A 19 6.79 3.10 17.04
C ILE A 19 7.45 2.15 16.03
N LEU A 20 7.99 2.67 14.92
CA LEU A 20 8.72 1.86 13.94
C LEU A 20 9.91 1.13 14.56
N PHE A 21 10.67 1.79 15.43
CA PHE A 21 11.75 1.14 16.19
C PHE A 21 11.25 0.01 17.09
N GLN A 22 10.13 0.22 17.79
CA GLN A 22 9.54 -0.80 18.66
C GLN A 22 9.03 -2.01 17.85
N LEU A 23 8.36 -1.76 16.73
CA LEU A 23 7.88 -2.81 15.83
C LEU A 23 9.03 -3.59 15.20
N ALA A 24 10.06 -2.90 14.72
CA ALA A 24 11.25 -3.53 14.15
C ALA A 24 11.98 -4.40 15.19
N LYS A 25 12.07 -3.94 16.45
CA LYS A 25 12.63 -4.72 17.55
C LYS A 25 11.80 -5.96 17.88
N ARG A 26 10.47 -5.81 17.94
CA ARG A 26 9.54 -6.92 18.19
C ARG A 26 9.67 -8.01 17.12
N ASP A 27 9.79 -7.60 15.86
CA ASP A 27 9.84 -8.50 14.70
C ASP A 27 11.29 -8.92 14.34
N GLN A 28 12.27 -8.62 15.21
CA GLN A 28 13.69 -8.98 15.07
C GLN A 28 14.31 -8.58 13.72
N MET A 29 13.97 -7.40 13.22
CA MET A 29 14.42 -6.90 11.93
C MET A 29 14.91 -5.45 11.99
N SER A 30 15.59 -5.00 10.94
CA SER A 30 16.02 -3.60 10.86
C SER A 30 14.83 -2.66 10.67
N VAL A 31 14.94 -1.42 11.16
CA VAL A 31 13.90 -0.39 10.97
C VAL A 31 13.62 -0.15 9.49
N SER A 32 14.67 -0.16 8.65
CA SER A 32 14.50 -0.01 7.21
C SER A 32 13.72 -1.16 6.58
N ALA A 33 13.98 -2.40 6.98
CA ALA A 33 13.25 -3.57 6.50
C ALA A 33 11.80 -3.53 6.94
N LYS A 34 11.54 -3.20 8.22
CA LYS A 34 10.17 -3.08 8.74
C LYS A 34 9.39 -1.97 8.06
N THR A 35 10.02 -0.82 7.86
CA THR A 35 9.40 0.32 7.16
C THR A 35 9.02 -0.05 5.73
N LEU A 36 9.90 -0.76 5.02
CA LEU A 36 9.64 -1.22 3.67
C LEU A 36 8.48 -2.23 3.64
N GLU A 37 8.45 -3.18 4.57
CA GLU A 37 7.35 -4.16 4.68
C GLU A 37 6.01 -3.47 4.91
N LEU A 38 5.94 -2.53 5.85
CA LEU A 38 4.72 -1.76 6.14
C LEU A 38 4.27 -0.91 4.96
N LEU A 39 5.21 -0.29 4.23
CA LEU A 39 4.90 0.47 3.02
C LEU A 39 4.33 -0.42 1.92
N LYS A 40 4.89 -1.63 1.72
CA LYS A 40 4.34 -2.60 0.77
C LYS A 40 2.91 -3.00 1.14
N GLN A 41 2.69 -3.35 2.40
CA GLN A 41 1.36 -3.72 2.88
C GLN A 41 0.35 -2.59 2.70
N ALA A 42 0.74 -1.34 2.97
CA ALA A 42 -0.13 -0.18 2.76
C ALA A 42 -0.53 -0.02 1.28
N ILE A 43 0.42 -0.18 0.36
CA ILE A 43 0.17 -0.11 -1.09
C ILE A 43 -0.76 -1.24 -1.53
N GLU A 44 -0.52 -2.47 -1.09
CA GLU A 44 -1.37 -3.62 -1.40
C GLU A 44 -2.82 -3.43 -0.94
N ILE A 45 -3.01 -2.83 0.25
CA ILE A 45 -4.34 -2.49 0.78
C ILE A 45 -5.01 -1.43 -0.10
N GLU A 46 -4.29 -0.37 -0.47
CA GLU A 46 -4.81 0.71 -1.32
C GLU A 46 -5.19 0.21 -2.72
N GLU A 47 -4.35 -0.65 -3.32
CA GLU A 47 -4.63 -1.31 -4.59
C GLU A 47 -5.91 -2.15 -4.52
N ASN A 48 -6.06 -2.95 -3.47
CA ASN A 48 -7.24 -3.78 -3.28
C ASN A 48 -8.52 -2.93 -3.18
N ILE A 49 -8.50 -1.86 -2.37
CA ILE A 49 -9.63 -0.92 -2.27
C ILE A 49 -9.97 -0.31 -3.64
N THR A 50 -8.95 0.04 -4.43
CA THR A 50 -9.13 0.62 -5.76
C THR A 50 -9.73 -0.38 -6.74
N LEU A 51 -9.28 -1.63 -6.72
CA LEU A 51 -9.79 -2.71 -7.56
C LEU A 51 -11.24 -3.09 -7.21
N ILE A 52 -11.61 -3.07 -5.93
CA ILE A 52 -12.99 -3.25 -5.48
C ILE A 52 -13.88 -2.15 -6.04
N LYS A 53 -13.49 -0.87 -5.88
CA LYS A 53 -14.24 0.26 -6.44
C LYS A 53 -14.39 0.16 -7.97
N LEU A 54 -13.33 -0.26 -8.67
CA LEU A 54 -13.39 -0.46 -10.12
C LEU A 54 -14.37 -1.58 -10.50
N SER A 55 -14.41 -2.66 -9.73
CA SER A 55 -15.33 -3.77 -9.95
C SER A 55 -16.78 -3.34 -9.71
N GLU A 56 -17.06 -2.63 -8.63
CA GLU A 56 -18.39 -2.08 -8.33
C GLU A 56 -18.88 -1.13 -9.43
N THR A 57 -18.01 -0.24 -9.93
CA THR A 57 -18.38 0.69 -11.01
C THR A 57 -18.70 -0.05 -12.31
N ARG A 58 -17.97 -1.13 -12.64
CA ARG A 58 -18.25 -2.00 -13.79
C ARG A 58 -19.59 -2.72 -13.64
N GLU A 59 -19.90 -3.25 -12.46
CA GLU A 59 -21.19 -3.89 -12.21
C GLU A 59 -22.36 -2.91 -12.32
N ARG A 60 -22.22 -1.71 -11.77
CA ARG A 60 -23.24 -0.65 -11.88
C ARG A 60 -23.50 -0.26 -13.33
N LYS A 61 -22.45 -0.13 -14.14
CA LYS A 61 -22.58 0.13 -15.59
C LYS A 61 -23.27 -1.02 -16.34
N LYS A 62 -22.96 -2.28 -16.01
CA LYS A 62 -23.62 -3.46 -16.62
C LYS A 62 -25.10 -3.58 -16.25
N LYS A 63 -25.49 -3.15 -15.04
CA LYS A 63 -26.88 -3.18 -14.57
C LYS A 63 -27.75 -2.05 -15.12
N GLN A 64 -27.17 -1.06 -15.81
CA GLN A 64 -27.98 -0.10 -16.55
C GLN A 64 -28.49 -0.80 -17.82
N PRO A 65 -29.81 -1.02 -17.97
CA PRO A 65 -30.34 -1.50 -19.23
C PRO A 65 -29.99 -0.45 -20.27
N THR A 66 -29.24 -0.85 -21.28
CA THR A 66 -29.04 -0.04 -22.46
C THR A 66 -30.42 0.25 -23.04
N ARG A 67 -30.98 1.42 -22.73
CA ARG A 67 -32.11 2.00 -23.47
C ARG A 67 -31.58 2.36 -24.86
N PHE A 68 -31.54 1.38 -25.75
CA PHE A 68 -31.50 1.63 -27.17
C PHE A 68 -32.96 1.65 -27.65
N SER A 69 -33.43 2.86 -27.95
CA SER A 69 -34.62 3.21 -28.71
C SER A 69 -34.33 3.15 -30.21
#